data_AF-A0A067C6T4-F1
#
_entry.id   AF-A0A067C6T4-F1
#
_cell.length_a   1.000
_cell.length_b   1.000
_cell.length_c   1.000
_cell.angle_alpha   90.00
_cell.angle_beta   90.00
_cell.angle_gamma   90.00
#
_symmetry.space_group_name_H-M   'P 1'
#
loop_
_entity.id
_entity.type
_entity.pdbx_description
1 polymer ?
#
loop_
_entity_poly.entity_id
_entity_poly.type
_entity_poly.pdbx_seq_one_letter_code
_entity_poly.pdbx_strand_id
1 'polypeptide(L)'
;MVTSAYLRGVFHLRRPDAARLPPKPVKSQAPDLDQNPKREDVVLHLERDSLREELAVFVSQRQLTSLRIPLPRHWTMNHRASLDAIAASVHGLTVAIDDDALIASLPNTNDAPEVFVNVPELAAKGRDSFVAHLRHDRMDSAGGHRVHMLWDVAQLQSTNAHAFESVVGGEGGVYALSSSTSGAKVVMFKPTEEEVFVREGLCAGEGAVREEAAYVLDAAMGGFSGVPPTAVARLHMANCKRKKPSGTNNSGWFKLGAVQRFMAPSAGSMEDFGMPHALEKAVQMASVDQVHRIGLLDVRLFNTDRHGGNLLLLGKTAPYKLVPIDHGCILPSWDRLSEARLDWATYPQAQAPFSPAMRQHVAALNASADAHRLRRLGIREECIATLSICTLVLKTATLAGKSLAWIGAYLSRDGCFEAPSRLEEAIARACTACDIPYLWTKNDHGEARFDVTDGILRRRPPNIFYTCLQKAVTLDVTATK
;
A
#
# COMPACT_ATOMS: atom_id res chain seq x y z
N MET A 1 17.92 -2.22 -7.02
CA MET A 1 18.26 -0.83 -7.37
C MET A 1 19.22 -0.80 -8.56
N VAL A 2 18.90 -0.14 -9.67
CA VAL A 2 19.88 0.11 -10.75
C VAL A 2 20.47 1.49 -10.52
N THR A 3 21.71 1.54 -10.04
CA THR A 3 22.40 2.79 -9.71
C THR A 3 22.86 3.51 -10.98
N SER A 4 22.88 4.86 -10.89
CA SER A 4 23.32 5.86 -11.89
C SER A 4 24.72 5.62 -12.51
N ALA A 5 25.46 4.60 -12.07
CA ALA A 5 26.74 4.20 -12.65
C ALA A 5 26.59 3.52 -14.03
N TYR A 6 25.46 2.89 -14.34
CA TYR A 6 25.27 2.16 -15.61
C TYR A 6 25.08 3.09 -16.83
N LEU A 7 24.51 4.28 -16.64
CA LEU A 7 24.22 5.22 -17.73
C LEU A 7 25.44 6.03 -18.21
N ARG A 8 26.56 6.03 -17.46
CA ARG A 8 27.78 6.76 -17.86
C ARG A 8 28.69 6.00 -18.82
N GLY A 9 28.40 4.72 -19.11
CA GLY A 9 29.24 3.87 -19.96
C GLY A 9 28.89 3.89 -21.45
N VAL A 10 27.69 4.34 -21.84
CA VAL A 10 27.14 4.10 -23.20
C VAL A 10 27.15 5.33 -24.10
N PHE A 11 27.21 6.56 -23.55
CA PHE A 11 27.21 7.79 -24.35
C PHE A 11 28.51 8.57 -24.15
N HIS A 12 29.39 8.52 -25.16
CA HIS A 12 30.59 9.36 -25.26
C HIS A 12 30.21 10.82 -25.50
N LEU A 13 29.87 11.54 -24.43
CA LEU A 13 29.74 13.00 -24.45
C LEU A 13 31.04 13.62 -23.92
N ARG A 14 31.68 14.43 -24.77
CA ARG A 14 32.93 15.15 -24.51
C ARG A 14 32.76 16.11 -23.32
N ARG A 15 33.81 16.23 -22.49
CA ARG A 15 33.92 17.22 -21.42
C ARG A 15 33.86 18.65 -22.00
N PRO A 16 33.06 19.57 -21.43
CA PRO A 16 33.31 21.00 -21.55
C PRO A 16 34.25 21.47 -20.44
N ASP A 17 35.06 22.46 -20.79
CA ASP A 17 36.17 23.03 -20.03
C ASP A 17 35.81 23.66 -18.67
N ALA A 18 36.86 23.76 -17.84
CA ALA A 18 36.84 24.42 -16.55
C ALA A 18 36.47 25.91 -16.65
N ALA A 19 35.32 26.30 -16.07
CA ALA A 19 35.06 27.70 -15.73
C ALA A 19 34.00 27.86 -14.61
N ARG A 20 34.43 28.57 -13.57
CA ARG A 20 33.69 29.29 -12.51
C ARG A 20 32.99 28.44 -11.43
N LEU A 21 33.54 28.58 -10.21
CA LEU A 21 32.92 28.24 -8.94
C LEU A 21 31.46 28.73 -8.88
N PRO A 22 30.52 27.92 -8.36
CA PRO A 22 29.14 28.36 -8.19
C PRO A 22 29.07 29.52 -7.19
N PRO A 23 28.12 30.47 -7.36
CA PRO A 23 27.90 31.49 -6.35
C PRO A 23 27.48 30.82 -5.03
N LYS A 24 27.92 31.40 -3.91
CA LYS A 24 27.53 30.98 -2.56
C LYS A 24 26.00 30.81 -2.50
N PRO A 25 25.49 29.80 -1.76
CA PRO A 25 24.06 29.58 -1.65
C PRO A 25 23.40 30.88 -1.19
N VAL A 26 22.52 31.40 -2.03
CA VAL A 26 21.56 32.43 -1.62
C VAL A 26 20.76 31.79 -0.50
N LYS A 27 20.77 32.41 0.69
CA LYS A 27 19.85 32.06 1.77
C LYS A 27 18.45 32.19 1.18
N SER A 28 17.83 31.07 0.79
CA SER A 28 16.39 31.05 0.57
C SER A 28 15.79 31.38 1.91
N GLN A 29 15.16 32.55 2.02
CA GLN A 29 14.26 32.83 3.13
C GLN A 29 13.25 31.68 3.14
N ALA A 30 13.38 30.79 4.11
CA ALA A 30 12.23 30.01 4.55
C ALA A 30 11.13 31.03 4.79
N PRO A 31 9.91 30.85 4.25
CA PRO A 31 8.80 31.61 4.79
C PRO A 31 8.82 31.32 6.29
N ASP A 32 8.94 32.38 7.07
CA ASP A 32 8.68 32.34 8.50
C ASP A 32 7.42 31.50 8.67
N LEU A 33 7.44 30.51 9.56
CA LEU A 33 6.21 29.86 9.99
C LEU A 33 5.40 30.97 10.64
N ASP A 34 4.59 31.64 9.81
CA ASP A 34 3.81 32.81 10.14
C ASP A 34 2.98 32.43 11.36
N GLN A 35 3.40 32.90 12.54
CA GLN A 35 2.70 32.77 13.82
C GLN A 35 1.46 33.67 13.77
N ASN A 36 0.62 33.44 12.77
CA ASN A 36 -0.60 34.16 12.53
C ASN A 36 -1.69 33.45 13.35
N PRO A 37 -2.21 34.08 14.42
CA PRO A 37 -3.16 33.42 15.33
C PRO A 37 -4.41 32.93 14.60
N LYS A 38 -4.83 33.64 13.54
CA LYS A 38 -5.97 33.24 12.71
C LYS A 38 -5.72 31.95 11.94
N ARG A 39 -4.47 31.66 11.58
CA ARG A 39 -4.09 30.45 10.85
C ARG A 39 -4.00 29.25 11.81
N GLU A 40 -3.49 29.45 13.02
CA GLU A 40 -3.51 28.42 14.07
C GLU A 40 -4.95 27.99 14.41
N ASP A 41 -5.88 28.94 14.53
CA ASP A 41 -7.29 28.66 14.80
C ASP A 41 -7.95 27.79 13.70
N VAL A 42 -7.62 28.03 12.42
CA VAL A 42 -8.13 27.25 11.28
C VAL A 42 -7.58 25.83 11.31
N VAL A 43 -6.28 25.66 11.54
CA VAL A 43 -5.65 24.33 11.61
C VAL A 43 -6.25 23.52 12.76
N LEU A 44 -6.40 24.15 13.93
CA LEU A 44 -7.07 23.55 15.08
C LEU A 44 -8.49 23.11 14.75
N HIS A 45 -9.25 23.92 14.01
CA HIS A 45 -10.60 23.55 13.58
C HIS A 45 -10.60 22.30 12.67
N LEU A 46 -9.69 22.23 11.71
CA LEU A 46 -9.57 21.09 10.79
C LEU A 46 -9.13 19.81 11.52
N GLU A 47 -8.17 19.91 12.46
CA GLU A 47 -7.74 18.80 13.33
C GLU A 47 -8.92 18.24 14.14
N ARG A 48 -9.75 19.13 14.71
CA ARG A 48 -10.97 18.76 15.46
C ARG A 48 -11.99 18.05 14.58
N ASP A 49 -12.21 18.52 13.37
CA ASP A 49 -13.17 17.92 12.45
C ASP A 49 -12.68 16.56 11.96
N SER A 50 -11.39 16.43 11.64
CA SER A 50 -10.81 15.12 11.31
C SER A 50 -10.98 14.13 12.46
N LEU A 51 -10.70 14.53 13.70
CA LEU A 51 -10.92 13.68 14.88
C LEU A 51 -12.39 13.25 15.01
N ARG A 52 -13.34 14.19 14.93
CA ARG A 52 -14.78 13.88 15.02
C ARG A 52 -15.22 12.85 14.00
N GLU A 53 -14.83 13.06 12.75
CA GLU A 53 -15.16 12.16 11.65
C GLU A 53 -14.56 10.77 11.88
N GLU A 54 -13.34 10.69 12.41
CA GLU A 54 -12.67 9.42 12.63
C GLU A 54 -13.30 8.63 13.77
N LEU A 55 -13.61 9.30 14.89
CA LEU A 55 -14.32 8.68 16.00
C LEU A 55 -15.70 8.20 15.57
N ALA A 56 -16.41 8.96 14.73
CA ALA A 56 -17.68 8.54 14.17
C ALA A 56 -17.53 7.28 13.29
N VAL A 57 -16.51 7.23 12.44
CA VAL A 57 -16.20 6.04 11.63
C VAL A 57 -15.88 4.84 12.52
N PHE A 58 -15.04 5.03 13.54
CA PHE A 58 -14.66 3.97 14.49
C PHE A 58 -15.87 3.38 15.21
N VAL A 59 -16.75 4.23 15.77
CA VAL A 59 -17.97 3.80 16.45
C VAL A 59 -18.93 3.08 15.50
N SER A 60 -19.03 3.50 14.25
CA SER A 60 -19.92 2.88 13.26
C SER A 60 -19.48 1.47 12.86
N GLN A 61 -18.17 1.19 12.91
CA GLN A 61 -17.59 -0.04 12.37
C GLN A 61 -17.66 -1.23 13.34
N ARG A 62 -17.72 -1.00 14.66
CA ARG A 62 -17.93 -1.99 15.75
C ARG A 62 -17.11 -3.30 15.71
N GLN A 63 -16.12 -3.43 14.83
CA GLN A 63 -15.25 -4.61 14.70
C GLN A 63 -13.80 -4.31 15.12
N LEU A 64 -13.47 -3.05 15.37
CA LEU A 64 -12.22 -2.64 16.00
C LEU A 64 -12.53 -2.26 17.44
N THR A 65 -11.73 -2.77 18.37
CA THR A 65 -11.96 -2.66 19.81
C THR A 65 -11.29 -1.44 20.42
N SER A 66 -10.18 -1.01 19.80
CA SER A 66 -9.46 0.20 20.16
C SER A 66 -8.93 0.93 18.91
N LEU A 67 -8.81 2.25 19.02
CA LEU A 67 -8.22 3.16 18.05
C LEU A 67 -7.16 3.99 18.77
N ARG A 68 -5.91 3.93 18.30
CA ARG A 68 -4.81 4.77 18.77
C ARG A 68 -4.52 5.86 17.75
N ILE A 69 -4.63 7.11 18.16
CA ILE A 69 -4.36 8.31 17.36
C ILE A 69 -3.11 8.97 17.92
N PRO A 70 -1.94 8.87 17.26
CA PRO A 70 -0.74 9.57 17.69
C PRO A 70 -0.96 11.08 17.74
N LEU A 71 -0.50 11.72 18.81
CA LEU A 71 -0.59 13.16 19.02
C LEU A 71 0.82 13.80 18.98
N PRO A 72 1.00 14.96 18.33
CA PRO A 72 2.28 15.64 18.33
C PRO A 72 2.72 16.06 19.73
N ARG A 73 3.99 15.78 20.07
CA ARG A 73 4.55 16.09 21.40
C ARG A 73 4.55 17.59 21.74
N HIS A 74 4.58 18.45 20.72
CA HIS A 74 4.60 19.90 20.88
C HIS A 74 3.21 20.51 21.17
N TRP A 75 2.13 19.72 21.12
CA TRP A 75 0.78 20.20 21.41
C TRP A 75 0.59 20.60 22.87
N THR A 76 0.08 21.80 23.09
CA THR A 76 -0.12 22.38 24.43
C THR A 76 -1.29 21.74 25.18
N MET A 77 -1.42 22.01 26.49
CA MET A 77 -2.58 21.55 27.29
C MET A 77 -3.92 22.01 26.68
N ASN A 78 -3.97 23.21 26.09
CA ASN A 78 -5.19 23.73 25.47
C ASN A 78 -5.59 22.93 24.21
N HIS A 79 -4.61 22.47 23.43
CA HIS A 79 -4.86 21.58 22.29
C HIS A 79 -5.52 20.29 22.80
N ARG A 80 -4.92 19.67 23.82
CA ARG A 80 -5.36 18.39 24.39
C ARG A 80 -6.76 18.47 25.01
N ALA A 81 -7.03 19.49 25.83
CA ALA A 81 -8.34 19.70 26.45
C ALA A 81 -9.46 19.83 25.40
N SER A 82 -9.15 20.40 24.24
CA SER A 82 -10.10 20.49 23.14
C SER A 82 -10.41 19.14 22.49
N LEU A 83 -9.43 18.23 22.40
CA LEU A 83 -9.64 16.89 21.86
C LEU A 83 -10.41 16.02 22.87
N ASP A 84 -10.11 16.16 24.17
CA ASP A 84 -10.85 15.53 25.25
C ASP A 84 -12.34 15.87 25.18
N ALA A 85 -12.68 17.15 24.97
CA ALA A 85 -14.06 17.59 24.82
C ALA A 85 -14.76 16.93 23.61
N ILE A 86 -14.05 16.74 22.50
CA ILE A 86 -14.57 16.07 21.30
C ILE A 86 -14.77 14.58 21.57
N ALA A 87 -13.76 13.93 22.13
CA ALA A 87 -13.81 12.54 22.54
C ALA A 87 -15.00 12.27 23.48
N ALA A 88 -15.20 13.11 24.49
CA ALA A 88 -16.29 13.00 25.45
C ALA A 88 -17.68 13.23 24.82
N SER A 89 -17.76 13.92 23.67
CA SER A 89 -19.02 14.13 22.95
C SER A 89 -19.50 12.89 22.19
N VAL A 90 -18.65 11.88 22.02
CA VAL A 90 -19.00 10.64 21.30
C VAL A 90 -19.52 9.60 22.29
N HIS A 91 -20.84 9.38 22.30
CA HIS A 91 -21.48 8.41 23.20
C HIS A 91 -21.02 6.96 22.94
N GLY A 92 -20.80 6.20 24.01
CA GLY A 92 -20.45 4.79 23.95
C GLY A 92 -18.96 4.50 23.72
N LEU A 93 -18.11 5.50 23.94
CA LEU A 93 -16.66 5.43 23.79
C LEU A 93 -15.97 5.76 25.12
N THR A 94 -14.97 4.96 25.51
CA THR A 94 -14.02 5.34 26.56
C THR A 94 -12.80 5.93 25.89
N VAL A 95 -12.37 7.12 26.30
CA VAL A 95 -11.17 7.76 25.77
C VAL A 95 -10.16 8.04 26.88
N ALA A 96 -8.91 7.70 26.61
CA ALA A 96 -7.76 8.06 27.41
C ALA A 96 -6.77 8.83 26.53
N ILE A 97 -6.26 9.96 27.01
CA ILE A 97 -5.17 10.69 26.35
C ILE A 97 -3.92 10.49 27.17
N ASP A 98 -2.87 9.97 26.53
CA ASP A 98 -1.52 9.86 27.08
C ASP A 98 -0.62 10.97 26.47
N ASP A 99 0.68 10.96 26.80
CA ASP A 99 1.61 11.99 26.34
C ASP A 99 1.80 12.01 24.81
N ASP A 100 1.62 10.87 24.13
CA ASP A 100 1.95 10.68 22.71
C ASP A 100 0.78 10.23 21.83
N ALA A 101 -0.42 10.04 22.37
CA ALA A 101 -1.60 9.55 21.67
C ALA A 101 -2.93 9.76 22.43
N LEU A 102 -4.02 9.71 21.65
CA LEU A 102 -5.38 9.49 22.12
C LEU A 102 -5.76 8.04 21.85
N ILE A 103 -6.21 7.34 22.88
CA ILE A 103 -6.69 5.95 22.82
C ILE A 103 -8.20 5.95 23.03
N ALA A 104 -8.94 5.59 21.99
CA ALA A 104 -10.38 5.43 22.01
C ALA A 104 -10.73 3.94 22.04
N SER A 105 -11.64 3.52 22.92
CA SER A 105 -11.99 2.11 23.13
C SER A 105 -13.50 1.91 23.27
N LEU A 106 -14.02 0.82 22.71
CA LEU A 106 -15.41 0.43 22.87
C LEU A 106 -15.60 -0.45 24.13
N PRO A 107 -16.74 -0.37 24.85
CA PRO A 107 -17.01 -1.20 26.02
C PRO A 107 -17.02 -2.71 25.69
N ASN A 108 -16.46 -3.53 26.60
CA ASN A 108 -16.54 -5.00 26.62
C ASN A 108 -15.77 -5.82 25.55
N THR A 109 -14.52 -5.47 25.24
CA THR A 109 -13.68 -6.38 24.43
C THR A 109 -12.24 -6.38 24.93
N ASN A 110 -11.86 -7.43 25.66
CA ASN A 110 -10.52 -7.64 26.22
C ASN A 110 -9.53 -8.26 25.21
N ASP A 111 -9.97 -8.54 23.98
CA ASP A 111 -9.12 -9.20 22.99
C ASP A 111 -8.47 -8.16 22.08
N ALA A 112 -7.16 -8.03 22.19
CA ALA A 112 -6.36 -7.39 21.15
C ALA A 112 -6.50 -8.24 19.87
N PRO A 113 -6.94 -7.66 18.73
CA PRO A 113 -7.09 -8.43 17.51
C PRO A 113 -5.73 -9.00 17.09
N GLU A 114 -5.64 -10.33 16.94
CA GLU A 114 -4.45 -10.96 16.35
C GLU A 114 -4.35 -10.59 14.87
N VAL A 115 -3.46 -9.66 14.55
CA VAL A 115 -3.23 -9.15 13.18
C VAL A 115 -2.49 -10.17 12.30
N PHE A 116 -2.04 -11.32 12.83
CA PHE A 116 -1.40 -12.43 12.08
C PHE A 116 -2.02 -13.80 12.40
N VAL A 117 -1.87 -14.80 11.52
CA VAL A 117 -2.26 -16.21 11.81
C VAL A 117 -1.10 -16.94 12.45
N ASN A 118 -1.26 -17.45 13.67
CA ASN A 118 -0.29 -18.39 14.24
C ASN A 118 -0.55 -19.81 13.71
N VAL A 119 0.05 -20.16 12.56
CA VAL A 119 -0.27 -21.41 11.85
C VAL A 119 0.04 -22.66 12.69
N PRO A 120 1.22 -22.80 13.35
CA PRO A 120 1.51 -23.97 14.17
C PRO A 120 0.58 -24.14 15.37
N GLU A 121 0.26 -23.04 16.05
CA GLU A 121 -0.63 -23.07 17.22
C GLU A 121 -2.06 -23.44 16.81
N LEU A 122 -2.56 -22.82 15.74
CA LEU A 122 -3.92 -23.08 15.28
C LEU A 122 -4.06 -24.50 14.72
N ALA A 123 -3.03 -25.00 14.02
CA ALA A 123 -3.04 -26.35 13.46
C ALA A 123 -3.07 -27.44 14.54
N ALA A 124 -2.44 -27.20 15.69
CA ALA A 124 -2.48 -28.11 16.84
C ALA A 124 -3.91 -28.30 17.40
N LYS A 125 -4.83 -27.36 17.14
CA LYS A 125 -6.25 -27.42 17.55
C LYS A 125 -7.11 -28.25 16.58
N GLY A 126 -6.53 -28.82 15.52
CA GLY A 126 -7.21 -29.64 14.51
C GLY A 126 -7.79 -28.84 13.35
N ARG A 127 -8.13 -29.54 12.25
CA ARG A 127 -8.56 -28.92 10.97
C ARG A 127 -9.83 -28.10 11.10
N ASP A 128 -10.83 -28.61 11.80
CA ASP A 128 -12.13 -27.95 11.89
C ASP A 128 -12.02 -26.63 12.67
N SER A 129 -11.29 -26.65 13.79
CA SER A 129 -10.95 -25.45 14.57
C SER A 129 -10.16 -24.43 13.75
N PHE A 130 -9.19 -24.91 12.94
CA PHE A 130 -8.39 -24.07 12.07
C PHE A 130 -9.23 -23.33 11.03
N VAL A 131 -10.10 -24.08 10.34
CA VAL A 131 -11.02 -23.54 9.33
C VAL A 131 -12.01 -22.56 9.97
N ALA A 132 -12.57 -22.91 11.13
CA ALA A 132 -13.55 -22.07 11.83
C ALA A 132 -12.96 -20.72 12.25
N HIS A 133 -11.75 -20.71 12.83
CA HIS A 133 -11.07 -19.50 13.25
C HIS A 133 -10.78 -18.56 12.07
N LEU A 134 -10.26 -19.09 10.95
CA LEU A 134 -9.95 -18.26 9.78
C LEU A 134 -11.19 -17.72 9.07
N ARG A 135 -12.32 -18.45 9.10
CA ARG A 135 -13.60 -17.95 8.59
C ARG A 135 -14.16 -16.79 9.39
N HIS A 136 -13.92 -16.79 10.71
CA HIS A 136 -14.43 -15.76 11.62
C HIS A 136 -13.62 -14.45 11.54
N ASP A 137 -12.28 -14.54 11.64
CA ASP A 137 -11.46 -13.36 11.97
C ASP A 137 -10.74 -12.71 10.80
N ARG A 138 -10.55 -13.41 9.68
CA ARG A 138 -9.64 -12.96 8.61
C ARG A 138 -10.31 -12.30 7.41
N MET A 139 -11.61 -12.07 7.46
CA MET A 139 -12.42 -11.59 6.33
C MET A 139 -12.28 -12.52 5.13
N ASP A 140 -13.02 -13.62 5.17
CA ASP A 140 -12.86 -14.65 4.16
C ASP A 140 -13.12 -14.07 2.75
N SER A 141 -12.18 -14.35 1.87
CA SER A 141 -12.42 -14.32 0.44
C SER A 141 -13.45 -15.43 0.18
N ALA A 142 -14.49 -15.15 -0.59
CA ALA A 142 -15.69 -15.99 -0.68
C ALA A 142 -15.49 -17.46 -1.17
N GLY A 143 -14.26 -17.96 -1.28
CA GLY A 143 -13.91 -19.31 -1.74
C GLY A 143 -12.98 -20.12 -0.83
N GLY A 144 -12.63 -19.67 0.39
CA GLY A 144 -11.81 -20.44 1.34
C GLY A 144 -10.36 -20.71 0.90
N HIS A 145 -9.91 -20.11 -0.22
CA HIS A 145 -8.59 -20.36 -0.81
C HIS A 145 -7.43 -20.08 0.15
N ARG A 146 -7.53 -19.03 0.96
CA ARG A 146 -6.52 -18.69 1.97
C ARG A 146 -6.47 -19.72 3.10
N VAL A 147 -7.63 -20.23 3.52
CA VAL A 147 -7.71 -21.31 4.53
C VAL A 147 -7.03 -22.56 4.02
N HIS A 148 -7.33 -22.97 2.79
CA HIS A 148 -6.68 -24.12 2.15
C HIS A 148 -5.17 -23.95 2.04
N MET A 149 -4.71 -22.78 1.58
CA MET A 149 -3.27 -22.47 1.49
C MET A 149 -2.57 -22.60 2.85
N LEU A 150 -3.11 -22.00 3.91
CA LEU A 150 -2.49 -22.05 5.24
C LEU A 150 -2.58 -23.45 5.86
N TRP A 151 -3.60 -24.23 5.52
CA TRP A 151 -3.69 -25.64 5.92
C TRP A 151 -2.63 -26.50 5.21
N ASP A 152 -2.40 -26.31 3.92
CA ASP A 152 -1.33 -26.98 3.18
C ASP A 152 0.04 -26.69 3.84
N VAL A 153 0.28 -25.44 4.25
CA VAL A 153 1.49 -25.04 4.98
C VAL A 153 1.63 -25.80 6.30
N ALA A 154 0.56 -25.85 7.10
CA ALA A 154 0.56 -26.58 8.38
C ALA A 154 0.89 -28.07 8.19
N GLN A 155 0.29 -28.72 7.18
CA GLN A 155 0.53 -30.12 6.89
C GLN A 155 2.00 -30.36 6.49
N LEU A 156 2.54 -29.55 5.58
CA LEU A 156 3.93 -29.70 5.14
C LEU A 156 4.92 -29.51 6.29
N GLN A 157 4.70 -28.50 7.16
CA GLN A 157 5.53 -28.27 8.33
C GLN A 157 5.49 -29.41 9.35
N SER A 158 4.34 -30.10 9.49
CA SER A 158 4.23 -31.27 10.38
C SER A 158 5.06 -32.47 9.91
N THR A 159 5.29 -32.57 8.59
CA THR A 159 6.03 -33.70 7.99
C THR A 159 7.53 -33.42 7.80
N ASN A 160 7.92 -32.15 7.64
CA ASN A 160 9.31 -31.75 7.45
C ASN A 160 9.57 -30.34 8.01
N ALA A 161 10.28 -30.27 9.14
CA ALA A 161 10.62 -29.00 9.79
C ALA A 161 11.61 -28.13 8.98
N HIS A 162 12.33 -28.73 8.02
CA HIS A 162 13.32 -28.08 7.14
C HIS A 162 12.76 -27.83 5.73
N ALA A 163 11.44 -27.77 5.56
CA ALA A 163 10.81 -27.69 4.23
C ALA A 163 10.93 -26.32 3.53
N PHE A 164 11.49 -25.30 4.19
CA PHE A 164 11.72 -23.99 3.60
C PHE A 164 13.11 -23.91 2.96
N GLU A 165 13.11 -23.55 1.68
CA GLU A 165 14.31 -23.33 0.87
C GLU A 165 14.43 -21.86 0.51
N SER A 166 15.61 -21.26 0.71
CA SER A 166 15.87 -19.89 0.27
C SER A 166 15.80 -19.82 -1.25
N VAL A 167 15.04 -18.87 -1.76
CA VAL A 167 15.00 -18.55 -3.18
C VAL A 167 16.06 -17.49 -3.45
N VAL A 168 16.92 -17.73 -4.44
CA VAL A 168 17.94 -16.78 -4.85
C VAL A 168 17.29 -15.69 -5.69
N GLY A 169 17.24 -14.45 -5.18
CA GLY A 169 16.75 -13.27 -5.90
C GLY A 169 16.17 -12.21 -4.95
N GLY A 170 16.61 -10.96 -5.11
CA GLY A 170 16.18 -9.81 -4.30
C GLY A 170 17.13 -9.49 -3.12
N GLU A 171 16.95 -8.30 -2.53
CA GLU A 171 17.77 -7.80 -1.42
C GLU A 171 17.29 -8.35 -0.05
N GLY A 172 16.07 -8.91 0.03
CA GLY A 172 15.46 -9.49 1.24
C GLY A 172 15.24 -11.00 1.17
N GLY A 173 14.95 -11.61 2.31
CA GLY A 173 14.75 -13.06 2.44
C GLY A 173 13.44 -13.56 1.83
N VAL A 174 13.51 -14.43 0.82
CA VAL A 174 12.35 -15.09 0.23
C VAL A 174 12.54 -16.60 0.31
N TYR A 175 11.54 -17.31 0.83
CA TYR A 175 11.62 -18.75 1.06
C TYR A 175 10.46 -19.47 0.37
N ALA A 176 10.76 -20.56 -0.34
CA ALA A 176 9.74 -21.43 -0.90
C ALA A 176 9.48 -22.60 0.04
N LEU A 177 8.21 -22.96 0.23
CA LEU A 177 7.80 -24.21 0.84
C LEU A 177 7.34 -25.16 -0.25
N SER A 178 7.94 -26.34 -0.33
CA SER A 178 7.66 -27.34 -1.35
C SER A 178 6.98 -28.58 -0.79
N SER A 179 6.18 -29.24 -1.62
CA SER A 179 5.60 -30.55 -1.32
C SER A 179 6.71 -31.58 -1.18
N SER A 180 6.74 -32.31 -0.05
CA SER A 180 7.71 -33.38 0.18
C SER A 180 7.60 -34.54 -0.81
N THR A 181 6.39 -34.78 -1.34
CA THR A 181 6.13 -35.89 -2.28
C THR A 181 6.46 -35.52 -3.73
N SER A 182 6.09 -34.32 -4.17
CA SER A 182 6.21 -33.92 -5.58
C SER A 182 7.38 -33.00 -5.87
N GLY A 183 8.01 -32.41 -4.83
CA GLY A 183 8.99 -31.33 -4.98
C GLY A 183 8.41 -30.01 -5.49
N ALA A 184 7.11 -29.96 -5.78
CA ALA A 184 6.47 -28.75 -6.30
C ALA A 184 6.34 -27.67 -5.21
N LYS A 185 6.70 -26.43 -5.55
CA LYS A 185 6.51 -25.27 -4.68
C LYS A 185 5.02 -25.03 -4.42
N VAL A 186 4.68 -24.76 -3.17
CA VAL A 186 3.30 -24.58 -2.68
C VAL A 186 3.05 -23.15 -2.25
N VAL A 187 3.96 -22.56 -1.46
CA VAL A 187 3.89 -21.15 -1.06
C VAL A 187 5.25 -20.47 -1.12
N MET A 188 5.20 -19.15 -1.24
CA MET A 188 6.32 -18.24 -1.02
C MET A 188 6.12 -17.57 0.36
N PHE A 189 7.19 -17.45 1.13
CA PHE A 189 7.22 -16.80 2.44
C PHE A 189 8.26 -15.69 2.48
N LYS A 190 7.84 -14.50 2.93
CA LYS A 190 8.68 -13.31 3.07
C LYS A 190 8.66 -12.85 4.54
N PRO A 191 9.69 -13.17 5.36
CA PRO A 191 9.75 -12.75 6.76
C PRO A 191 9.86 -11.23 6.89
N THR A 192 9.08 -10.62 7.79
CA THR A 192 9.10 -9.16 8.00
C THR A 192 10.46 -8.64 8.48
N GLU A 193 11.17 -9.44 9.28
CA GLU A 193 12.48 -9.06 9.83
C GLU A 193 13.65 -9.10 8.83
N GLU A 194 13.42 -9.68 7.64
CA GLU A 194 14.42 -9.77 6.54
C GLU A 194 14.13 -8.76 5.42
N GLU A 195 13.21 -7.84 5.64
CA GLU A 195 12.87 -6.77 4.72
C GLU A 195 13.90 -5.62 4.77
N VAL A 196 14.35 -5.17 3.60
CA VAL A 196 15.46 -4.20 3.48
C VAL A 196 15.17 -3.02 2.57
N PHE A 197 13.93 -2.82 2.11
CA PHE A 197 13.64 -1.68 1.25
C PHE A 197 13.62 -0.35 2.01
N VAL A 198 13.97 0.73 1.32
CA VAL A 198 13.85 2.12 1.78
C VAL A 198 13.08 2.88 0.71
N ARG A 199 11.85 3.31 1.05
CA ARG A 199 10.96 4.08 0.19
C ARG A 199 10.21 5.10 1.02
N GLU A 200 9.97 6.28 0.47
CA GLU A 200 9.24 7.32 1.19
C GLU A 200 7.79 6.87 1.47
N GLY A 201 7.31 7.12 2.70
CA GLY A 201 5.96 6.75 3.12
C GLY A 201 5.76 5.28 3.47
N LEU A 202 6.76 4.42 3.24
CA LEU A 202 6.77 3.00 3.58
C LEU A 202 7.82 2.71 4.65
N CYS A 203 7.50 1.84 5.60
CA CYS A 203 8.45 1.41 6.63
C CYS A 203 8.84 -0.05 6.41
N ALA A 204 10.13 -0.36 6.52
CA ALA A 204 10.59 -1.75 6.56
C ALA A 204 9.96 -2.48 7.76
N GLY A 205 9.51 -3.71 7.51
CA GLY A 205 8.69 -4.52 8.42
C GLY A 205 7.19 -4.47 8.11
N GLU A 206 6.71 -3.52 7.30
CA GLU A 206 5.30 -3.39 6.92
C GLU A 206 4.94 -4.08 5.59
N GLY A 207 5.89 -4.67 4.85
CA GLY A 207 5.57 -5.26 3.54
C GLY A 207 4.61 -6.44 3.61
N ALA A 208 4.69 -7.25 4.67
CA ALA A 208 3.82 -8.43 4.81
C ALA A 208 2.33 -8.08 4.93
N VAL A 209 2.00 -7.03 5.69
CA VAL A 209 0.60 -6.59 5.83
C VAL A 209 0.09 -5.97 4.53
N ARG A 210 0.97 -5.35 3.74
CA ARG A 210 0.66 -4.78 2.43
C ARG A 210 0.39 -5.87 1.38
N GLU A 211 1.16 -6.95 1.41
CA GLU A 211 0.90 -8.16 0.61
C GLU A 211 -0.49 -8.76 0.93
N GLU A 212 -0.85 -8.88 2.21
CA GLU A 212 -2.20 -9.35 2.61
C GLU A 212 -3.30 -8.34 2.21
N ALA A 213 -3.04 -7.04 2.33
CA ALA A 213 -3.98 -5.98 1.96
C ALA A 213 -4.38 -6.06 0.47
N ALA A 214 -3.42 -6.26 -0.44
CA ALA A 214 -3.70 -6.43 -1.86
C ALA A 214 -4.66 -7.60 -2.11
N TYR A 215 -4.38 -8.75 -1.49
CA TYR A 215 -5.23 -9.93 -1.62
C TYR A 215 -6.63 -9.71 -1.03
N VAL A 216 -6.74 -9.16 0.17
CA VAL A 216 -8.03 -8.94 0.85
C VAL A 216 -8.92 -8.00 0.05
N LEU A 217 -8.35 -6.94 -0.53
CA LEU A 217 -9.10 -6.00 -1.38
C LEU A 217 -9.50 -6.64 -2.71
N ASP A 218 -8.62 -7.40 -3.36
CA ASP A 218 -8.96 -8.10 -4.60
C ASP A 218 -10.04 -9.16 -4.38
N ALA A 219 -9.91 -9.93 -3.31
CA ALA A 219 -10.86 -10.96 -2.90
C ALA A 219 -12.25 -10.39 -2.56
N ALA A 220 -12.32 -9.24 -1.88
CA ALA A 220 -13.59 -8.57 -1.59
C ALA A 220 -14.36 -8.19 -2.87
N MET A 221 -13.65 -8.09 -4.00
CA MET A 221 -14.20 -7.83 -5.33
C MET A 221 -14.27 -9.08 -6.21
N GLY A 222 -14.23 -10.28 -5.60
CA GLY A 222 -14.36 -11.55 -6.32
C GLY A 222 -13.07 -12.05 -6.98
N GLY A 223 -11.89 -11.57 -6.54
CA GLY A 223 -10.60 -11.94 -7.14
C GLY A 223 -10.41 -11.34 -8.53
N PHE A 224 -10.91 -10.12 -8.72
CA PHE A 224 -11.05 -9.46 -10.02
C PHE A 224 -9.73 -9.31 -10.78
N SER A 225 -8.67 -8.96 -10.06
CA SER A 225 -7.30 -8.69 -10.53
C SER A 225 -6.42 -9.93 -10.46
N GLY A 226 -6.83 -10.95 -9.71
CA GLY A 226 -6.18 -12.25 -9.67
C GLY A 226 -4.98 -12.31 -8.73
N VAL A 227 -4.98 -11.52 -7.64
CA VAL A 227 -3.94 -11.61 -6.61
C VAL A 227 -4.00 -13.00 -5.97
N PRO A 228 -2.89 -13.77 -5.93
CA PRO A 228 -2.89 -15.09 -5.30
C PRO A 228 -3.25 -15.01 -3.82
N PRO A 229 -3.85 -16.07 -3.24
CA PRO A 229 -4.10 -16.15 -1.80
C PRO A 229 -2.88 -15.72 -0.99
N THR A 230 -3.07 -14.72 -0.13
CA THR A 230 -2.00 -14.14 0.69
C THR A 230 -2.49 -13.92 2.12
N ALA A 231 -1.62 -14.17 3.11
CA ALA A 231 -1.90 -13.92 4.51
C ALA A 231 -0.63 -13.53 5.28
N VAL A 232 -0.74 -12.69 6.29
CA VAL A 232 0.30 -12.55 7.32
C VAL A 232 0.20 -13.72 8.29
N ALA A 233 1.28 -14.49 8.39
CA ALA A 233 1.32 -15.66 9.26
C ALA A 233 2.65 -15.79 10.01
N ARG A 234 2.57 -16.36 11.21
CA ARG A 234 3.72 -16.84 11.97
C ARG A 234 3.93 -18.31 11.63
N LEU A 235 5.13 -18.63 11.16
CA LEU A 235 5.54 -19.98 10.74
C LEU A 235 6.79 -20.44 11.50
N HIS A 236 6.93 -21.75 11.68
CA HIS A 236 8.16 -22.37 12.16
C HIS A 236 9.14 -22.63 11.00
N MET A 237 10.34 -22.06 11.07
CA MET A 237 11.37 -22.12 10.04
C MET A 237 12.72 -22.55 10.59
N ALA A 238 12.99 -23.86 10.56
CA ALA A 238 14.23 -24.45 11.10
C ALA A 238 15.52 -24.19 10.27
N ASN A 239 15.42 -23.51 9.12
CA ASN A 239 16.56 -23.31 8.18
C ASN A 239 17.05 -21.86 8.06
N CYS A 240 16.46 -20.90 8.78
CA CYS A 240 16.83 -19.50 8.62
C CYS A 240 18.12 -19.14 9.34
N LYS A 241 18.83 -18.13 8.82
CA LYS A 241 20.00 -17.55 9.51
C LYS A 241 19.58 -17.07 10.91
N ARG A 242 20.13 -17.69 11.96
CA ARG A 242 19.97 -17.21 13.34
C ARG A 242 20.61 -15.83 13.46
N LYS A 243 19.89 -14.83 13.99
CA LYS A 243 20.59 -13.76 14.74
C LYS A 243 21.26 -14.44 15.94
N LYS A 244 22.54 -14.12 16.21
CA LYS A 244 23.32 -14.74 17.30
C LYS A 244 22.45 -14.82 18.57
N PRO A 245 22.31 -16.00 19.20
CA PRO A 245 21.48 -16.13 20.38
C PRO A 245 22.16 -15.48 21.59
N SER A 246 21.45 -14.57 22.25
CA SER A 246 21.58 -14.43 23.70
C SER A 246 20.49 -15.31 24.34
N GLY A 247 20.75 -16.60 24.53
CA GLY A 247 19.89 -17.50 25.31
C GLY A 247 19.41 -18.78 24.61
N THR A 248 19.04 -19.77 25.42
CA THR A 248 18.70 -21.17 25.10
C THR A 248 17.26 -21.41 24.62
N ASN A 249 16.49 -20.36 24.27
CA ASN A 249 15.09 -20.52 23.86
C ASN A 249 14.96 -20.79 22.35
N ASN A 250 14.16 -21.79 21.99
CA ASN A 250 13.76 -22.14 20.61
C ASN A 250 12.86 -21.07 19.92
N SER A 251 12.68 -19.89 20.51
CA SER A 251 11.86 -18.80 19.95
C SER A 251 12.41 -18.22 18.64
N GLY A 252 13.71 -18.41 18.35
CA GLY A 252 14.35 -17.92 17.12
C GLY A 252 13.96 -18.65 15.83
N TRP A 253 13.16 -19.72 15.93
CA TRP A 253 12.67 -20.47 14.76
C TRP A 253 11.29 -20.03 14.28
N PHE A 254 10.58 -19.19 15.02
CA PHE A 254 9.28 -18.68 14.58
C PHE A 254 9.46 -17.33 13.90
N LYS A 255 9.02 -17.22 12.64
CA LYS A 255 9.08 -15.98 11.86
C LYS A 255 7.70 -15.53 11.47
N LEU A 256 7.47 -14.22 11.60
CA LEU A 256 6.29 -13.53 11.09
C LEU A 256 6.59 -13.04 9.67
N GLY A 257 5.64 -13.21 8.74
CA GLY A 257 5.85 -12.81 7.35
C GLY A 257 4.63 -12.97 6.48
N ALA A 258 4.76 -12.58 5.22
CA ALA A 258 3.75 -12.77 4.20
C ALA A 258 3.85 -14.19 3.64
N VAL A 259 2.74 -14.94 3.64
CA VAL A 259 2.60 -16.23 2.96
C VAL A 259 1.71 -16.04 1.75
N GLN A 260 2.23 -16.30 0.57
CA GLN A 260 1.48 -16.22 -0.69
C GLN A 260 1.50 -17.55 -1.42
N ARG A 261 0.38 -17.94 -2.01
CA ARG A 261 0.28 -19.15 -2.82
C ARG A 261 1.26 -19.05 -3.98
N PHE A 262 2.10 -20.08 -4.14
CA PHE A 262 2.97 -20.16 -5.29
C PHE A 262 2.14 -20.45 -6.55
N MET A 263 2.28 -19.58 -7.54
CA MET A 263 1.67 -19.74 -8.85
C MET A 263 2.77 -20.16 -9.82
N ALA A 264 2.79 -21.42 -10.24
CA ALA A 264 3.82 -21.93 -11.15
C ALA A 264 3.72 -21.21 -12.51
N PRO A 265 4.65 -20.28 -12.84
CA PRO A 265 4.62 -19.64 -14.14
C PRO A 265 4.96 -20.68 -15.20
N SER A 266 4.21 -20.67 -16.30
CA SER A 266 4.45 -21.60 -17.41
C SER A 266 5.48 -21.02 -18.38
N ALA A 267 5.49 -19.70 -18.53
CA ALA A 267 6.34 -18.99 -19.49
C ALA A 267 7.41 -18.13 -18.80
N GLY A 268 7.19 -17.69 -17.56
CA GLY A 268 8.09 -16.81 -16.81
C GLY A 268 7.36 -15.57 -16.30
N SER A 269 8.07 -14.45 -16.23
CA SER A 269 7.51 -13.13 -15.91
C SER A 269 7.36 -12.27 -17.17
N MET A 270 6.61 -11.18 -17.10
CA MET A 270 6.47 -10.24 -18.21
C MET A 270 7.81 -9.55 -18.57
N GLU A 271 8.75 -9.47 -17.63
CA GLU A 271 10.09 -8.89 -17.87
C GLU A 271 10.93 -9.73 -18.83
N ASP A 272 10.72 -11.05 -18.86
CA ASP A 272 11.43 -11.97 -19.75
C ASP A 272 10.97 -11.86 -21.21
N PHE A 273 9.73 -11.42 -21.44
CA PHE A 273 9.12 -11.35 -22.78
C PHE A 273 9.06 -9.92 -23.33
N GLY A 274 8.76 -8.95 -22.47
CA GLY A 274 8.42 -7.58 -22.86
C GLY A 274 7.07 -7.48 -23.56
N MET A 275 6.31 -6.42 -23.29
CA MET A 275 5.04 -6.18 -23.97
C MET A 275 5.28 -5.63 -25.39
N PRO A 276 4.68 -6.20 -26.46
CA PRO A 276 4.75 -5.62 -27.79
C PRO A 276 4.16 -4.19 -27.83
N HIS A 277 4.77 -3.31 -28.64
CA HIS A 277 4.32 -1.92 -28.77
C HIS A 277 3.06 -1.73 -29.64
N ALA A 278 2.73 -2.70 -30.50
CA ALA A 278 1.52 -2.65 -31.33
C ALA A 278 0.38 -3.38 -30.63
N LEU A 279 -0.79 -2.75 -30.52
CA LEU A 279 -1.94 -3.31 -29.79
C LEU A 279 -2.35 -4.68 -30.33
N GLU A 280 -2.35 -4.86 -31.66
CA GLU A 280 -2.74 -6.11 -32.33
C GLU A 280 -1.86 -7.29 -31.92
N LYS A 281 -0.57 -7.02 -31.65
CA LYS A 281 0.38 -8.02 -31.14
C LYS A 281 0.28 -8.18 -29.63
N ALA A 282 0.09 -7.07 -28.91
CA ALA A 282 0.01 -7.07 -27.46
C ALA A 282 -1.20 -7.89 -26.95
N VAL A 283 -2.35 -7.79 -27.62
CA VAL A 283 -3.55 -8.58 -27.27
C VAL A 283 -3.39 -10.08 -27.53
N GLN A 284 -2.50 -10.48 -28.44
CA GLN A 284 -2.15 -11.89 -28.65
C GLN A 284 -1.34 -12.45 -27.47
N MET A 285 -0.61 -11.60 -26.75
CA MET A 285 0.16 -11.98 -25.56
C MET A 285 -0.70 -11.96 -24.29
N ALA A 286 -1.41 -10.85 -24.05
CA ALA A 286 -2.32 -10.70 -22.92
C ALA A 286 -3.46 -9.74 -23.28
N SER A 287 -4.69 -10.14 -22.97
CA SER A 287 -5.89 -9.36 -23.28
C SER A 287 -5.89 -7.99 -22.58
N VAL A 288 -6.55 -7.01 -23.20
CA VAL A 288 -6.80 -5.68 -22.61
C VAL A 288 -7.42 -5.77 -21.22
N ASP A 289 -8.43 -6.64 -21.06
CA ASP A 289 -9.17 -6.83 -19.82
C ASP A 289 -8.27 -7.21 -18.63
N GLN A 290 -7.29 -8.10 -18.85
CA GLN A 290 -6.33 -8.51 -17.81
C GLN A 290 -5.39 -7.37 -17.38
N VAL A 291 -4.87 -6.60 -18.34
CA VAL A 291 -4.04 -5.42 -18.04
C VAL A 291 -4.87 -4.38 -17.28
N HIS A 292 -6.13 -4.15 -17.69
CA HIS A 292 -7.03 -3.23 -17.02
C HIS A 292 -7.32 -3.65 -15.58
N ARG A 293 -7.66 -4.90 -15.32
CA ARG A 293 -7.93 -5.42 -13.96
C ARG A 293 -6.75 -5.17 -13.01
N ILE A 294 -5.54 -5.52 -13.44
CA ILE A 294 -4.31 -5.31 -12.66
C ILE A 294 -4.07 -3.82 -12.43
N GLY A 295 -4.15 -3.01 -13.49
CA GLY A 295 -3.91 -1.58 -13.38
C GLY A 295 -4.92 -0.86 -12.48
N LEU A 296 -6.19 -1.27 -12.49
CA LEU A 296 -7.19 -0.73 -11.56
C LEU A 296 -6.83 -0.99 -10.11
N LEU A 297 -6.36 -2.20 -9.77
CA LEU A 297 -5.89 -2.50 -8.43
C LEU A 297 -4.64 -1.69 -8.07
N ASP A 298 -3.63 -1.68 -8.94
CA ASP A 298 -2.38 -0.96 -8.68
C ASP A 298 -2.57 0.55 -8.52
N VAL A 299 -3.49 1.17 -9.29
CA VAL A 299 -3.86 2.58 -9.12
C VAL A 299 -4.44 2.81 -7.74
N ARG A 300 -5.42 2.01 -7.31
CA ARG A 300 -6.05 2.17 -5.99
C ARG A 300 -5.05 2.03 -4.86
N LEU A 301 -4.12 1.10 -5.01
CA LEU A 301 -3.11 0.80 -4.02
C LEU A 301 -1.91 1.74 -4.08
N PHE A 302 -1.83 2.63 -5.08
CA PHE A 302 -0.63 3.44 -5.38
C PHE A 302 0.63 2.57 -5.34
N ASN A 303 0.75 1.65 -6.30
CA ASN A 303 1.87 0.73 -6.34
C ASN A 303 3.18 1.48 -6.71
N THR A 304 4.20 1.37 -5.85
CA THR A 304 5.50 2.01 -6.07
C THR A 304 6.53 1.09 -6.73
N ASP A 305 6.11 -0.14 -7.09
CA ASP A 305 7.01 -1.13 -7.68
C ASP A 305 6.34 -2.10 -8.66
N ARG A 306 5.31 -1.68 -9.41
CA ARG A 306 4.75 -2.55 -10.45
C ARG A 306 5.64 -2.52 -11.71
N HIS A 307 6.50 -3.53 -11.82
CA HIS A 307 7.28 -3.82 -13.04
C HIS A 307 6.97 -5.20 -13.63
N GLY A 308 7.54 -5.49 -14.80
CA GLY A 308 7.31 -6.74 -15.54
C GLY A 308 7.63 -8.01 -14.75
N GLY A 309 8.68 -7.99 -13.92
CA GLY A 309 9.03 -9.09 -13.02
C GLY A 309 7.95 -9.44 -12.00
N ASN A 310 7.07 -8.49 -11.68
CA ASN A 310 5.97 -8.67 -10.74
C ASN A 310 4.67 -9.13 -11.43
N LEU A 311 4.73 -9.49 -12.71
CA LEU A 311 3.61 -10.01 -13.50
C LEU A 311 3.95 -11.38 -14.07
N LEU A 312 3.39 -12.44 -13.49
CA LEU A 312 3.61 -13.80 -13.95
C LEU A 312 2.78 -14.12 -15.19
N LEU A 313 3.37 -14.91 -16.10
CA LEU A 313 2.71 -15.44 -17.30
C LEU A 313 2.36 -16.91 -17.11
N LEU A 314 1.06 -17.19 -16.99
CA LEU A 314 0.51 -18.54 -16.85
C LEU A 314 -0.09 -19.02 -18.18
N GLY A 315 0.10 -20.30 -18.49
CA GLY A 315 -0.31 -20.92 -19.75
C GLY A 315 0.89 -21.31 -20.61
N LYS A 316 0.83 -22.48 -21.25
CA LYS A 316 1.94 -23.01 -22.05
C LYS A 316 2.19 -22.19 -23.33
N THR A 317 1.16 -21.54 -23.83
CA THR A 317 1.20 -20.72 -25.05
C THR A 317 0.32 -19.49 -24.85
N ALA A 318 0.67 -18.41 -25.54
CA ALA A 318 -0.13 -17.19 -25.56
C ALA A 318 -1.54 -17.43 -26.15
N PRO A 319 -2.57 -16.65 -25.77
CA PRO A 319 -2.53 -15.56 -24.79
C PRO A 319 -2.39 -16.09 -23.36
N TYR A 320 -1.49 -15.46 -22.59
CA TYR A 320 -1.21 -15.84 -21.21
C TYR A 320 -2.23 -15.25 -20.26
N LYS A 321 -2.41 -15.94 -19.13
CA LYS A 321 -3.03 -15.36 -17.93
C LYS A 321 -1.98 -14.57 -17.16
N LEU A 322 -2.24 -13.28 -16.95
CA LEU A 322 -1.44 -12.42 -16.09
C LEU A 322 -1.83 -12.63 -14.62
N VAL A 323 -0.83 -12.77 -13.76
CA VAL A 323 -1.03 -12.85 -12.31
C VAL A 323 -0.11 -11.83 -11.63
N PRO A 324 -0.68 -10.81 -10.95
CA PRO A 324 0.13 -9.84 -10.20
C PRO A 324 0.62 -10.47 -8.90
N ILE A 325 1.91 -10.32 -8.62
CA ILE A 325 2.57 -10.70 -7.37
C ILE A 325 3.32 -9.51 -6.79
N ASP A 326 3.93 -9.69 -5.62
CA ASP A 326 4.84 -8.72 -5.00
C ASP A 326 4.21 -7.34 -4.74
N HIS A 327 3.30 -7.28 -3.77
CA HIS A 327 2.63 -6.05 -3.33
C HIS A 327 3.23 -5.50 -2.03
N GLY A 328 4.48 -5.82 -1.69
CA GLY A 328 5.11 -5.31 -0.47
C GLY A 328 5.27 -3.79 -0.44
N CYS A 329 5.38 -3.15 -1.60
CA CYS A 329 5.59 -1.71 -1.77
C CYS A 329 4.34 -0.98 -2.31
N ILE A 330 3.19 -1.18 -1.68
CA ILE A 330 1.95 -0.44 -1.99
C ILE A 330 1.53 0.44 -0.81
N LEU A 331 0.57 1.35 -1.04
CA LEU A 331 -0.10 2.18 -0.05
C LEU A 331 0.87 3.04 0.79
N PRO A 332 1.81 3.80 0.18
CA PRO A 332 2.59 4.78 0.94
C PRO A 332 1.66 5.81 1.62
N SER A 333 2.18 6.57 2.58
CA SER A 333 1.42 7.67 3.16
C SER A 333 1.06 8.72 2.09
N TRP A 334 -0.11 9.34 2.21
CA TRP A 334 -0.65 10.24 1.16
C TRP A 334 0.17 11.52 0.97
N ASP A 335 1.07 11.84 1.90
CA ASP A 335 2.06 12.91 1.83
C ASP A 335 3.42 12.44 1.25
N ARG A 336 3.50 11.21 0.70
CA ARG A 336 4.72 10.59 0.15
C ARG A 336 4.43 9.83 -1.15
N LEU A 337 3.89 10.55 -2.14
CA LEU A 337 3.41 9.97 -3.40
C LEU A 337 4.37 10.24 -4.59
N SER A 338 5.67 10.28 -4.32
CA SER A 338 6.71 10.57 -5.32
C SER A 338 7.13 9.34 -6.15
N GLU A 339 6.92 8.13 -5.63
CA GLU A 339 7.53 6.90 -6.15
C GLU A 339 6.60 5.97 -6.95
N ALA A 340 5.48 6.44 -7.51
CA ALA A 340 4.61 5.57 -8.32
C ALA A 340 5.39 4.89 -9.46
N ARG A 341 5.32 3.57 -9.54
CA ARG A 341 5.93 2.78 -10.63
C ARG A 341 4.91 1.83 -11.21
N LEU A 342 4.48 2.13 -12.44
CA LEU A 342 3.38 1.47 -13.13
C LEU A 342 3.80 1.15 -14.57
N ASP A 343 4.67 0.15 -14.76
CA ASP A 343 5.23 -0.16 -16.08
C ASP A 343 4.15 -0.46 -17.14
N TRP A 344 3.01 -1.03 -16.70
CA TRP A 344 1.86 -1.30 -17.57
C TRP A 344 1.25 -0.03 -18.18
N ALA A 345 1.52 1.16 -17.65
CA ALA A 345 0.99 2.42 -18.20
C ALA A 345 1.52 2.68 -19.62
N THR A 346 2.68 2.09 -19.95
CA THR A 346 3.28 2.15 -21.29
C THR A 346 2.73 1.08 -22.25
N TYR A 347 1.97 0.11 -21.75
CA TYR A 347 1.44 -0.98 -22.58
C TYR A 347 0.34 -0.45 -23.52
N PRO A 348 0.27 -0.89 -24.78
CA PRO A 348 -0.79 -0.45 -25.71
C PRO A 348 -2.20 -0.73 -25.18
N GLN A 349 -2.37 -1.83 -24.43
CA GLN A 349 -3.63 -2.17 -23.79
C GLN A 349 -4.11 -1.10 -22.80
N ALA A 350 -3.21 -0.38 -22.14
CA ALA A 350 -3.59 0.67 -21.19
C ALA A 350 -4.17 1.91 -21.88
N GLN A 351 -3.89 2.10 -23.17
CA GLN A 351 -4.48 3.17 -23.97
C GLN A 351 -5.89 2.83 -24.47
N ALA A 352 -6.22 1.54 -24.55
CA ALA A 352 -7.55 1.10 -24.96
C ALA A 352 -8.63 1.57 -23.96
N PRO A 353 -9.83 1.91 -24.43
CA PRO A 353 -10.91 2.36 -23.57
C PRO A 353 -11.36 1.25 -22.62
N PHE A 354 -11.76 1.62 -21.41
CA PHE A 354 -12.36 0.68 -20.47
C PHE A 354 -13.64 0.05 -21.05
N SER A 355 -13.84 -1.25 -20.82
CA SER A 355 -15.09 -1.91 -21.18
C SER A 355 -16.25 -1.44 -20.29
N PRO A 356 -17.53 -1.64 -20.69
CA PRO A 356 -18.67 -1.34 -19.83
C PRO A 356 -18.62 -2.05 -18.48
N ALA A 357 -18.22 -3.33 -18.46
CA ALA A 357 -18.06 -4.11 -17.24
C ALA A 357 -16.97 -3.52 -16.32
N MET A 358 -15.86 -3.04 -16.90
CA MET A 358 -14.78 -2.39 -16.17
C MET A 358 -15.24 -1.07 -15.52
N ARG A 359 -16.01 -0.26 -16.27
CA ARG A 359 -16.60 0.98 -15.72
C ARG A 359 -17.60 0.70 -14.60
N GLN A 360 -18.42 -0.33 -14.75
CA GLN A 360 -19.35 -0.77 -13.70
C GLN A 360 -18.61 -1.22 -12.44
N HIS A 361 -17.53 -1.99 -12.61
CA HIS A 361 -16.67 -2.38 -11.50
C HIS A 361 -16.09 -1.16 -10.77
N VAL A 362 -15.51 -0.19 -11.50
CA VAL A 362 -14.97 1.04 -10.91
C VAL A 362 -16.05 1.85 -10.18
N ALA A 363 -17.24 1.97 -10.76
CA ALA A 363 -18.35 2.68 -10.11
C ALA A 363 -18.75 2.04 -8.77
N ALA A 364 -18.71 0.70 -8.68
CA ALA A 364 -19.09 -0.08 -7.51
C ALA A 364 -18.06 -0.08 -6.37
N LEU A 365 -16.81 0.38 -6.59
CA LEU A 365 -15.78 0.42 -5.54
C LEU A 365 -16.25 1.19 -4.30
N ASN A 366 -16.02 0.69 -3.10
CA ASN A 366 -16.43 1.35 -1.86
C ASN A 366 -15.22 1.63 -0.97
N ALA A 367 -14.66 2.83 -1.09
CA ALA A 367 -13.48 3.25 -0.34
C ALA A 367 -13.67 3.17 1.19
N SER A 368 -14.88 3.39 1.71
CA SER A 368 -15.15 3.31 3.15
C SER A 368 -15.13 1.87 3.66
N ALA A 369 -15.76 0.95 2.92
CA ALA A 369 -15.71 -0.47 3.23
C ALA A 369 -14.27 -1.00 3.14
N ASP A 370 -13.53 -0.60 2.11
CA ASP A 370 -12.14 -1.03 1.92
C ASP A 370 -11.20 -0.43 2.96
N ALA A 371 -11.40 0.82 3.36
CA ALA A 371 -10.70 1.43 4.47
C ALA A 371 -10.93 0.65 5.78
N HIS A 372 -12.17 0.22 6.06
CA HIS A 372 -12.44 -0.65 7.22
C HIS A 372 -11.65 -1.96 7.15
N ARG A 373 -11.58 -2.58 5.97
CA ARG A 373 -10.81 -3.81 5.76
C ARG A 373 -9.33 -3.61 6.08
N LEU A 374 -8.75 -2.51 5.62
CA LEU A 374 -7.34 -2.18 5.85
C LEU A 374 -7.04 -1.86 7.32
N ARG A 375 -7.93 -1.16 8.03
CA ARG A 375 -7.79 -0.91 9.48
C ARG A 375 -7.69 -2.20 10.28
N ARG A 376 -8.50 -3.20 9.93
CA ARG A 376 -8.46 -4.53 10.58
C ARG A 376 -7.14 -5.28 10.35
N LEU A 377 -6.45 -4.99 9.26
CA LEU A 377 -5.11 -5.50 9.00
C LEU A 377 -4.01 -4.69 9.70
N GLY A 378 -4.34 -3.57 10.36
CA GLY A 378 -3.36 -2.69 10.99
C GLY A 378 -2.61 -1.78 10.02
N ILE A 379 -3.14 -1.55 8.80
CA ILE A 379 -2.58 -0.54 7.90
C ILE A 379 -2.80 0.85 8.51
N ARG A 380 -1.75 1.66 8.52
CA ARG A 380 -1.77 3.04 9.04
C ARG A 380 -2.76 3.92 8.29
N GLU A 381 -3.33 4.89 9.00
CA GLU A 381 -4.43 5.71 8.49
C GLU A 381 -4.01 6.65 7.35
N GLU A 382 -2.78 7.15 7.38
CA GLU A 382 -2.20 7.94 6.29
C GLU A 382 -2.03 7.12 5.00
N CYS A 383 -1.89 5.80 5.12
CA CYS A 383 -1.85 4.87 3.99
C CYS A 383 -3.27 4.53 3.50
N ILE A 384 -4.25 4.48 4.42
CA ILE A 384 -5.68 4.34 4.08
C ILE A 384 -6.20 5.60 3.37
N ALA A 385 -5.69 6.78 3.75
CA ALA A 385 -5.96 8.03 3.04
C ALA A 385 -5.51 7.94 1.57
N THR A 386 -4.35 7.34 1.29
CA THR A 386 -3.87 7.06 -0.08
C THR A 386 -4.85 6.19 -0.87
N LEU A 387 -5.36 5.10 -0.29
CA LEU A 387 -6.39 4.27 -0.94
C LEU A 387 -7.62 5.11 -1.32
N SER A 388 -8.07 5.97 -0.40
CA SER A 388 -9.27 6.79 -0.57
C SER A 388 -9.07 7.84 -1.66
N ILE A 389 -7.92 8.53 -1.65
CA ILE A 389 -7.50 9.48 -2.68
C ILE A 389 -7.44 8.80 -4.06
N CYS A 390 -6.72 7.68 -4.15
CA CYS A 390 -6.53 7.00 -5.43
C CYS A 390 -7.82 6.39 -5.97
N THR A 391 -8.70 5.88 -5.09
CA THR A 391 -10.03 5.41 -5.50
C THR A 391 -10.91 6.56 -6.00
N LEU A 392 -10.84 7.74 -5.38
CA LEU A 392 -11.55 8.94 -5.83
C LEU A 392 -11.07 9.38 -7.22
N VAL A 393 -9.75 9.44 -7.41
CA VAL A 393 -9.13 9.81 -8.70
C VAL A 393 -9.53 8.81 -9.77
N LEU A 394 -9.41 7.51 -9.48
CA LEU A 394 -9.77 6.45 -10.40
C LEU A 394 -11.23 6.58 -10.85
N LYS A 395 -12.18 6.71 -9.91
CA LYS A 395 -13.59 6.88 -10.24
C LYS A 395 -13.84 8.11 -11.10
N THR A 396 -13.28 9.26 -10.69
CA THR A 396 -13.48 10.53 -11.38
C THR A 396 -12.95 10.48 -12.82
N ALA A 397 -11.73 9.96 -13.00
CA ALA A 397 -11.10 9.85 -14.32
C ALA A 397 -11.79 8.81 -15.22
N THR A 398 -12.13 7.63 -14.70
CA THR A 398 -12.83 6.59 -15.48
C THR A 398 -14.22 7.05 -15.92
N LEU A 399 -14.98 7.76 -15.07
CA LEU A 399 -16.29 8.31 -15.43
C LEU A 399 -16.19 9.44 -16.45
N ALA A 400 -15.08 10.20 -16.45
CA ALA A 400 -14.76 11.19 -17.47
C ALA A 400 -14.16 10.58 -18.76
N GLY A 401 -14.16 9.25 -18.90
CA GLY A 401 -13.70 8.56 -20.11
C GLY A 401 -12.18 8.52 -20.30
N LYS A 402 -11.38 8.81 -19.26
CA LYS A 402 -9.91 8.69 -19.33
C LYS A 402 -9.50 7.23 -19.37
N SER A 403 -8.44 6.95 -20.13
CA SER A 403 -7.85 5.61 -20.24
C SER A 403 -7.01 5.26 -19.01
N LEU A 404 -6.68 3.97 -18.87
CA LEU A 404 -5.80 3.51 -17.81
C LEU A 404 -4.40 4.14 -17.92
N ALA A 405 -3.88 4.30 -19.13
CA ALA A 405 -2.60 4.99 -19.39
C ALA A 405 -2.63 6.46 -18.92
N TRP A 406 -3.73 7.18 -19.14
CA TRP A 406 -3.87 8.55 -18.65
C TRP A 406 -3.83 8.61 -17.12
N ILE A 407 -4.50 7.66 -16.46
CA ILE A 407 -4.53 7.59 -15.00
C ILE A 407 -3.15 7.23 -14.44
N GLY A 408 -2.44 6.28 -15.07
CA GLY A 408 -1.06 5.96 -14.71
C GLY A 408 -0.15 7.19 -14.79
N ALA A 409 -0.22 7.94 -15.90
CA ALA A 409 0.53 9.19 -16.07
C ALA A 409 0.13 10.28 -15.07
N TYR A 410 -1.12 10.30 -14.60
CA TYR A 410 -1.58 11.26 -13.59
C TYR A 410 -0.95 10.99 -12.21
N LEU A 411 -0.69 9.71 -11.89
CA LEU A 411 -0.07 9.27 -10.64
C LEU A 411 1.45 9.35 -10.66
N SER A 412 2.07 9.17 -11.82
CA SER A 412 3.53 9.15 -11.96
C SER A 412 4.14 10.53 -12.11
N ARG A 413 5.35 10.71 -11.57
CA ARG A 413 6.18 11.90 -11.84
C ARG A 413 6.86 11.77 -13.20
N ASP A 414 6.92 12.88 -13.93
CA ASP A 414 7.68 13.01 -15.17
C ASP A 414 9.12 13.47 -14.90
N GLY A 415 9.96 13.46 -15.95
CA GLY A 415 11.27 14.13 -15.92
C GLY A 415 12.24 13.59 -14.86
N CYS A 416 12.29 12.27 -14.66
CA CYS A 416 13.15 11.64 -13.65
C CYS A 416 12.89 12.14 -12.21
N PHE A 417 11.61 12.27 -11.83
CA PHE A 417 11.17 12.64 -10.47
C PHE A 417 11.42 14.11 -10.07
N GLU A 418 11.90 14.95 -10.99
CA GLU A 418 12.19 16.37 -10.74
C GLU A 418 10.95 17.19 -10.39
N ALA A 419 9.82 16.93 -11.06
CA ALA A 419 8.57 17.64 -10.86
C ALA A 419 7.53 16.78 -10.13
N PRO A 420 6.67 17.39 -9.28
CA PRO A 420 5.50 16.71 -8.72
C PRO A 420 4.61 16.09 -9.80
N SER A 421 3.98 14.97 -9.48
CA SER A 421 2.95 14.38 -10.33
C SER A 421 1.70 15.24 -10.33
N ARG A 422 0.84 15.08 -11.34
CA ARG A 422 -0.44 15.79 -11.41
C ARG A 422 -1.34 15.45 -10.20
N LEU A 423 -1.23 14.22 -9.68
CA LEU A 423 -1.89 13.83 -8.44
C LEU A 423 -1.42 14.67 -7.26
N GLU A 424 -0.11 14.81 -7.07
CA GLU A 424 0.44 15.59 -5.96
C GLU A 424 0.08 17.07 -6.07
N GLU A 425 0.07 17.62 -7.29
CA GLU A 425 -0.41 18.99 -7.53
C GLU A 425 -1.90 19.15 -7.20
N ALA A 426 -2.73 18.16 -7.54
CA ALA A 426 -4.15 18.18 -7.21
C ALA A 426 -4.40 18.06 -5.70
N ILE A 427 -3.59 17.27 -5.00
CA ILE A 427 -3.58 17.20 -3.54
C ILE A 427 -3.19 18.56 -2.95
N ALA A 428 -2.14 19.19 -3.45
CA ALA A 428 -1.73 20.53 -3.02
C ALA A 428 -2.85 21.57 -3.23
N ARG A 429 -3.50 21.57 -4.41
CA ARG A 429 -4.66 22.44 -4.68
C ARG A 429 -5.84 22.15 -3.74
N ALA A 430 -6.08 20.88 -3.42
CA ALA A 430 -7.11 20.51 -2.47
C ALA A 430 -6.80 21.04 -1.07
N CYS A 431 -5.56 20.88 -0.60
CA CYS A 431 -5.09 21.43 0.67
C CYS A 431 -5.22 22.96 0.70
N THR A 432 -4.82 23.66 -0.36
CA THR A 432 -5.03 25.12 -0.47
C THR A 432 -6.51 25.50 -0.38
N ALA A 433 -7.39 24.74 -1.03
CA ALA A 433 -8.82 25.04 -1.08
C ALA A 433 -9.58 24.76 0.24
N CYS A 434 -9.03 23.97 1.14
CA CYS A 434 -9.59 23.71 2.47
C CYS A 434 -8.66 24.14 3.61
N ASP A 435 -7.70 25.02 3.33
CA ASP A 435 -6.77 25.60 4.30
C ASP A 435 -5.93 24.58 5.11
N ILE A 436 -5.72 23.37 4.58
CA ILE A 436 -4.77 22.41 5.17
C ILE A 436 -3.35 22.90 4.89
N PRO A 437 -2.52 23.15 5.91
CA PRO A 437 -1.14 23.57 5.70
C PRO A 437 -0.31 22.45 5.08
N TYR A 438 0.44 22.82 4.05
CA TYR A 438 1.45 21.96 3.45
C TYR A 438 2.66 22.80 3.03
N LEU A 439 3.78 22.13 2.80
CA LEU A 439 5.01 22.73 2.32
C LEU A 439 5.57 21.88 1.18
N TRP A 440 6.16 22.56 0.20
CA TRP A 440 7.06 21.92 -0.76
C TRP A 440 8.50 22.14 -0.31
N THR A 441 9.16 21.06 0.10
CA THR A 441 10.59 21.04 0.40
C THR A 441 11.35 20.37 -0.75
N LYS A 442 12.69 20.35 -0.65
CA LYS A 442 13.53 19.52 -1.53
C LYS A 442 14.19 18.44 -0.70
N ASN A 443 14.20 17.21 -1.21
CA ASN A 443 14.97 16.13 -0.58
C ASN A 443 16.48 16.27 -0.88
N ASP A 444 17.30 15.34 -0.37
CA ASP A 444 18.76 15.33 -0.56
C ASP A 444 19.18 15.19 -2.04
N HIS A 445 18.26 14.76 -2.91
CA HIS A 445 18.45 14.65 -4.35
C HIS A 445 17.95 15.87 -5.12
N GLY A 446 17.41 16.88 -4.44
CA GLY A 446 16.89 18.12 -5.04
C GLY A 446 15.48 18.01 -5.61
N GLU A 447 14.82 16.86 -5.42
CA GLU A 447 13.47 16.57 -5.89
C GLU A 447 12.44 17.21 -4.97
N ALA A 448 11.31 17.65 -5.53
CA ALA A 448 10.22 18.21 -4.74
C ALA A 448 9.65 17.18 -3.75
N ARG A 449 9.42 17.60 -2.52
CA ARG A 449 8.83 16.77 -1.46
C ARG A 449 7.64 17.52 -0.85
N PHE A 450 6.48 16.86 -0.84
CA PHE A 450 5.25 17.39 -0.27
C PHE A 450 5.18 17.03 1.21
N ASP A 451 5.09 18.01 2.11
CA ASP A 451 5.00 17.78 3.55
C ASP A 451 3.72 18.40 4.11
N VAL A 452 3.01 17.66 4.96
CA VAL A 452 1.86 18.14 5.72
C VAL A 452 2.27 18.25 7.18
N THR A 453 1.76 19.27 7.88
CA THR A 453 2.06 19.49 9.30
C THR A 453 1.73 18.24 10.13
N ASP A 454 2.66 17.84 11.00
CA ASP A 454 2.45 16.71 11.90
C ASP A 454 1.21 16.93 12.78
N GLY A 455 0.37 15.89 12.89
CA GLY A 455 -0.93 15.98 13.55
C GLY A 455 -1.90 14.93 13.04
N ILE A 456 -3.17 15.08 13.42
CA ILE A 456 -4.26 14.23 12.94
C ILE A 456 -4.47 14.50 11.46
N LEU A 457 -4.24 15.72 10.95
CA LEU A 457 -4.39 16.04 9.53
C LEU A 457 -3.42 15.27 8.63
N ARG A 458 -2.15 15.15 9.02
CA ARG A 458 -1.18 14.33 8.29
C ARG A 458 -1.56 12.86 8.28
N ARG A 459 -2.19 12.38 9.35
CA ARG A 459 -2.65 11.00 9.45
C ARG A 459 -3.93 10.74 8.64
N ARG A 460 -4.91 11.64 8.74
CA ARG A 460 -6.21 11.52 8.08
C ARG A 460 -6.73 12.92 7.75
N PRO A 461 -6.82 13.32 6.47
CA PRO A 461 -7.45 14.57 6.11
C PRO A 461 -8.98 14.48 6.30
N PRO A 462 -9.66 15.59 6.67
CA PRO A 462 -11.11 15.62 6.88
C PRO A 462 -11.90 15.48 5.57
N ASN A 463 -13.20 15.19 5.63
CA ASN A 463 -14.05 14.98 4.44
C ASN A 463 -14.06 16.18 3.46
N ILE A 464 -13.89 17.41 3.98
CA ILE A 464 -13.79 18.61 3.14
C ILE A 464 -12.61 18.55 2.16
N PHE A 465 -11.48 17.95 2.56
CA PHE A 465 -10.34 17.73 1.67
C PHE A 465 -10.72 16.85 0.48
N TYR A 466 -11.41 15.74 0.70
CA TYR A 466 -11.84 14.85 -0.39
C TYR A 466 -12.82 15.53 -1.36
N THR A 467 -13.67 16.42 -0.83
CA THR A 467 -14.56 17.25 -1.65
C THR A 467 -13.75 18.23 -2.52
N CYS A 468 -12.75 18.89 -1.95
CA CYS A 468 -11.85 19.79 -2.69
C CYS A 468 -11.00 19.04 -3.72
N LEU A 469 -10.49 17.87 -3.37
CA LEU A 469 -9.73 17.01 -4.27
C LEU A 469 -10.59 16.56 -5.45
N GLN A 470 -11.84 16.15 -5.22
CA GLN A 470 -12.75 15.78 -6.30
C GLN A 470 -12.95 16.92 -7.29
N LYS A 471 -13.10 18.17 -6.81
CA LYS A 471 -13.17 19.35 -7.68
C LYS A 471 -11.89 19.54 -8.48
N ALA A 472 -10.73 19.47 -7.84
CA ALA A 472 -9.43 19.61 -8.50
C ALA A 472 -9.22 18.55 -9.60
N VAL A 473 -9.51 17.28 -9.31
CA VAL A 473 -9.41 16.18 -10.28
C VAL A 473 -10.44 16.34 -11.38
N THR A 474 -11.66 16.79 -11.07
CA THR A 474 -12.70 17.04 -12.09
C THR A 474 -12.26 18.10 -13.09
N LEU A 475 -11.62 19.18 -12.62
CA LEU A 475 -11.03 20.19 -13.51
C LEU A 475 -9.93 19.56 -14.38
N ASP A 476 -9.05 18.74 -13.81
CA ASP A 476 -7.94 18.12 -14.54
C ASP A 476 -8.39 17.13 -15.64
N VAL A 477 -9.50 16.43 -15.42
CA VAL A 477 -10.05 15.47 -16.39
C VAL A 477 -10.91 16.17 -17.46
N THR A 478 -11.54 17.31 -17.13
CA THR A 478 -12.36 18.09 -18.07
C THR A 478 -11.57 19.12 -18.86
N ALA A 479 -10.40 19.53 -18.38
CA ALA A 479 -9.41 20.25 -19.14
C ALA A 479 -8.94 19.36 -20.31
N THR A 480 -9.64 19.47 -21.44
CA THR A 480 -9.19 18.95 -22.72
C THR A 480 -7.91 19.68 -23.13
N LYS A 481 -6.94 18.90 -23.62
CA LYS A 481 -5.75 19.39 -24.32
C LYS A 481 -6.10 20.45 -25.37
#